data_AF-A0A1A9HI30-F1
#
_entry.id   AF-A0A1A9HI30-F1
#
_cell.length_a   1.000
_cell.length_b   1.000
_cell.length_c   1.000
_cell.angle_alpha   90.00
_cell.angle_beta   90.00
_cell.angle_gamma   90.00
#
_symmetry.space_group_name_H-M   'P 1'
#
loop_
_entity.id
_entity.type
_entity.pdbx_description
1 polymer ?
#
loop_
_entity_poly.entity_id
_entity_poly.type
_entity_poly.pdbx_seq_one_letter_code
_entity_poly.pdbx_strand_id
1 'polypeptide(L)'
;MHQRLLVADPLNEGDAEVMAKEMCMMNNFLMSVLLACSSGCAFAAQEGLRGAEACIENRIYARAMKAYEKGIAALERKDFGSAAQILDDGLGILGDAYLYEGLVDDTGMKLVLAEVEESKGAFEAAAKMKGRVLDSRLIAFHARIRCNEKPSVE
;
A
#
# COMPACT_ATOMS: atom_id res chain seq x y z
N MET A 1 -32.51 -28.07 13.29
CA MET A 1 -31.53 -27.54 12.29
C MET A 1 -30.98 -26.24 12.85
N HIS A 2 -29.75 -26.24 13.36
CA HIS A 2 -29.09 -25.05 13.90
C HIS A 2 -27.78 -24.84 13.13
N GLN A 3 -27.75 -23.78 12.34
CA GLN A 3 -26.61 -23.36 11.54
C GLN A 3 -25.73 -22.47 12.43
N ARG A 4 -24.60 -23.00 12.90
CA ARG A 4 -23.57 -22.23 13.58
C ARG A 4 -22.89 -21.31 12.56
N LEU A 5 -23.10 -20.01 12.71
CA LEU A 5 -22.27 -18.97 12.10
C LEU A 5 -20.85 -19.09 12.65
N LEU A 6 -19.89 -19.40 11.77
CA LEU A 6 -18.47 -19.23 12.05
C LEU A 6 -18.17 -17.73 11.96
N VAL A 7 -17.99 -17.11 13.11
CA VAL A 7 -17.39 -15.79 13.25
C VAL A 7 -15.91 -15.95 12.92
N ALA A 8 -15.42 -15.22 11.91
CA ALA A 8 -14.00 -15.15 11.63
C ALA A 8 -13.32 -14.35 12.74
N ASP A 9 -12.31 -14.95 13.37
CA ASP A 9 -11.48 -14.27 14.36
C ASP A 9 -10.72 -13.09 13.72
N PRO A 10 -10.64 -11.93 14.39
CA PRO A 10 -9.84 -10.81 13.91
C PRO A 10 -8.35 -11.19 13.97
N LEU A 11 -7.65 -10.94 12.86
CA LEU A 11 -6.22 -11.16 12.75
C LEU A 11 -5.48 -10.36 13.83
N ASN A 12 -4.69 -11.08 14.59
CA ASN A 12 -3.84 -10.63 15.69
C ASN A 12 -2.82 -9.59 15.19
N GLU A 13 -2.92 -8.34 15.65
CA GLU A 13 -2.09 -7.20 15.23
C GLU A 13 -0.58 -7.43 15.47
N GLY A 14 -0.22 -8.34 16.39
CA GLY A 14 1.18 -8.65 16.73
C GLY A 14 1.96 -9.43 15.68
N ASP A 15 1.30 -10.20 14.81
CA ASP A 15 1.99 -11.08 13.85
C ASP A 15 2.43 -10.34 12.58
N ALA A 16 1.76 -9.23 12.24
CA ALA A 16 2.14 -8.38 11.11
C ALA A 16 3.42 -7.57 11.37
N GLU A 17 3.69 -7.22 12.63
CA GLU A 17 4.84 -6.40 13.02
C GLU A 17 6.16 -7.20 13.03
N VAL A 18 6.11 -8.48 13.36
CA VAL A 18 7.28 -9.38 13.36
C VAL A 18 7.76 -9.69 11.94
N MET A 19 6.84 -9.94 11.00
CA MET A 19 7.17 -10.21 9.59
C MET A 19 7.82 -8.99 8.90
N ALA A 20 7.34 -7.78 9.20
CA ALA A 20 7.90 -6.54 8.65
C ALA A 20 9.36 -6.31 9.11
N LYS A 21 9.72 -6.77 10.31
CA LYS A 21 11.05 -6.56 10.88
C LYS A 21 12.13 -7.44 10.22
N GLU A 22 11.80 -8.67 9.83
CA GLU A 22 12.75 -9.59 9.19
C GLU A 22 13.02 -9.27 7.72
N MET A 23 12.00 -8.84 6.96
CA MET A 23 12.18 -8.45 5.54
C MET A 23 13.10 -7.24 5.37
N CYS A 24 13.12 -6.32 6.35
CA CYS A 24 13.91 -5.09 6.25
C CYS A 24 15.39 -5.24 6.70
N MET A 25 15.90 -6.45 6.97
CA MET A 25 17.31 -6.67 7.38
C MET A 25 18.22 -7.27 6.29
N MET A 26 17.69 -7.85 5.21
CA MET A 26 18.53 -8.56 4.22
C MET A 26 19.16 -7.68 3.13
N ASN A 27 18.84 -6.38 3.05
CA ASN A 27 19.23 -5.55 1.90
C ASN A 27 20.44 -4.60 2.12
N ASN A 28 21.23 -4.76 3.18
CA ASN A 28 22.23 -3.76 3.59
C ASN A 28 23.69 -4.24 3.70
N PHE A 29 24.06 -5.39 3.11
CA PHE A 29 25.39 -5.98 3.34
C PHE A 29 26.38 -5.97 2.15
N LEU A 30 26.07 -5.37 0.99
CA LEU A 30 26.87 -5.57 -0.24
C LEU A 30 27.46 -4.32 -0.93
N MET A 31 27.46 -3.14 -0.31
CA MET A 31 27.91 -1.89 -0.95
C MET A 31 29.01 -1.12 -0.18
N SER A 32 29.90 -1.80 0.55
CA SER A 32 30.88 -1.13 1.43
C SER A 32 32.34 -1.17 0.97
N VAL A 33 32.64 -1.43 -0.32
CA VAL A 33 34.04 -1.38 -0.79
C VAL A 33 34.12 -0.71 -2.15
N LEU A 34 34.40 0.60 -2.16
CA LEU A 34 35.12 1.40 -3.16
C LEU A 34 34.52 2.81 -3.25
N LEU A 35 35.11 3.79 -2.58
CA LEU A 35 35.46 5.13 -3.10
C LEU A 35 35.81 6.07 -1.93
N ALA A 36 37.07 6.05 -1.52
CA ALA A 36 37.69 7.14 -0.79
C ALA A 36 38.49 7.97 -1.80
N CYS A 37 37.98 9.18 -2.15
CA CYS A 37 38.69 10.35 -2.72
C CYS A 37 37.72 11.23 -3.53
N SER A 38 37.00 12.16 -2.88
CA SER A 38 36.50 13.46 -3.43
C SER A 38 35.41 14.14 -2.57
N SER A 39 35.10 13.60 -1.38
CA SER A 39 33.96 13.92 -0.51
C SER A 39 34.08 15.24 0.29
N GLY A 40 34.12 16.38 -0.39
CA GLY A 40 34.06 17.72 0.26
C GLY A 40 32.77 18.51 0.05
N CYS A 41 32.05 18.31 -1.06
CA CYS A 41 30.86 19.12 -1.39
C CYS A 41 29.62 18.31 -1.81
N ALA A 42 29.72 16.98 -1.97
CA ALA A 42 28.60 16.15 -2.45
C ALA A 42 27.62 15.71 -1.34
N PHE A 43 27.98 15.86 -0.05
CA PHE A 43 27.21 15.27 1.05
C PHE A 43 25.96 16.09 1.43
N ALA A 44 26.00 17.42 1.28
CA ALA A 44 24.86 18.29 1.65
C ALA A 44 23.69 18.24 0.65
N ALA A 45 23.91 17.80 -0.59
CA ALA A 45 22.85 17.72 -1.61
C ALA A 45 22.00 16.45 -1.47
N GLN A 46 22.54 15.39 -0.88
CA GLN A 46 21.89 14.07 -0.84
C GLN A 46 20.81 13.98 0.25
N GLU A 47 20.92 14.76 1.32
CA GLU A 47 19.91 14.80 2.40
C GLU A 47 18.63 15.56 1.99
N GLY A 48 18.76 16.61 1.17
CA GLY A 48 17.61 17.39 0.70
C GLY A 48 16.66 16.62 -0.23
N LEU A 49 17.20 15.68 -1.02
CA LEU A 49 16.40 14.87 -1.94
C LEU A 49 15.56 13.81 -1.21
N ARG A 50 16.12 13.16 -0.17
CA ARG A 50 15.41 12.14 0.61
C ARG A 50 14.20 12.72 1.36
N GLY A 51 14.30 13.94 1.88
CA GLY A 51 13.19 14.64 2.53
C GLY A 51 12.04 14.96 1.57
N ALA A 52 12.35 15.31 0.32
CA ALA A 52 11.33 15.61 -0.69
C ALA A 52 10.56 14.35 -1.13
N GLU A 53 11.25 13.22 -1.30
CA GLU A 53 10.63 11.93 -1.64
C GLU A 53 9.65 11.46 -0.56
N ALA A 54 10.07 11.46 0.72
CA ALA A 54 9.21 11.09 1.84
C ALA A 54 7.95 11.97 1.94
N CYS A 55 8.06 13.27 1.61
CA CYS A 55 6.91 14.17 1.58
C CYS A 55 5.91 13.81 0.47
N ILE A 56 6.41 13.43 -0.72
CA ILE A 56 5.57 13.02 -1.85
C ILE A 56 4.84 11.71 -1.52
N GLU A 57 5.54 10.72 -0.97
CA GLU A 57 4.97 9.42 -0.62
C GLU A 57 3.86 9.55 0.43
N ASN A 58 4.10 10.31 1.50
CA ASN A 58 3.08 10.58 2.53
C ASN A 58 1.85 11.29 1.94
N ARG A 59 2.04 12.20 0.98
CA ARG A 59 0.93 12.87 0.30
C ARG A 59 0.13 11.92 -0.59
N ILE A 60 0.79 10.98 -1.28
CA ILE A 60 0.12 9.93 -2.05
C ILE A 60 -0.71 9.04 -1.12
N TYR A 61 -0.11 8.56 -0.03
CA TYR A 61 -0.77 7.69 0.95
C TYR A 61 -2.03 8.36 1.53
N ALA A 62 -1.91 9.60 2.00
CA ALA A 62 -3.02 10.34 2.57
C ALA A 62 -4.17 10.56 1.58
N ARG A 63 -3.86 10.82 0.30
CA ARG A 63 -4.88 10.98 -0.75
C ARG A 63 -5.58 9.67 -1.08
N ALA A 64 -4.82 8.58 -1.22
CA ALA A 64 -5.37 7.25 -1.49
C ALA A 64 -6.22 6.75 -0.31
N MET A 65 -5.77 6.95 0.94
CA MET A 65 -6.54 6.61 2.15
C MET A 65 -7.86 7.38 2.22
N LYS A 66 -7.84 8.68 1.91
CA LYS A 66 -9.07 9.49 1.86
C LYS A 66 -10.05 9.00 0.77
N ALA A 67 -9.54 8.52 -0.36
CA ALA A 67 -10.37 7.91 -1.39
C ALA A 67 -10.98 6.59 -0.90
N TYR A 68 -10.17 5.74 -0.24
CA TYR A 68 -10.63 4.50 0.37
C TYR A 68 -11.79 4.74 1.36
N GLU A 69 -11.62 5.63 2.34
CA GLU A 69 -12.65 5.96 3.32
C GLU A 69 -13.97 6.42 2.67
N LYS A 70 -13.88 7.27 1.65
CA LYS A 70 -15.05 7.73 0.88
C LYS A 70 -15.73 6.58 0.12
N GLY A 71 -14.94 5.68 -0.46
CA GLY A 71 -15.41 4.50 -1.16
C GLY A 71 -16.14 3.54 -0.22
N ILE A 72 -15.60 3.28 0.96
CA ILE A 72 -16.25 2.47 2.00
C ILE A 72 -17.56 3.12 2.46
N ALA A 73 -17.56 4.42 2.71
CA ALA A 73 -18.79 5.13 3.07
C ALA A 73 -19.85 5.05 1.95
N ALA A 74 -19.46 5.04 0.67
CA ALA A 74 -20.37 4.85 -0.44
C ALA A 74 -20.92 3.41 -0.52
N LEU A 75 -20.10 2.39 -0.24
CA LEU A 75 -20.55 0.99 -0.11
C LEU A 75 -21.62 0.83 0.98
N GLU A 76 -21.42 1.46 2.15
CA GLU A 76 -22.38 1.43 3.26
C GLU A 76 -23.73 2.05 2.88
N ARG A 77 -23.70 3.10 2.05
CA ARG A 77 -24.90 3.74 1.48
C ARG A 77 -25.52 2.97 0.31
N LYS A 78 -24.93 1.83 -0.09
CA LYS A 78 -25.31 1.04 -1.27
C LYS A 78 -25.22 1.81 -2.60
N ASP A 79 -24.42 2.88 -2.63
CA ASP A 79 -24.12 3.63 -3.85
C ASP A 79 -22.92 2.99 -4.56
N PHE A 80 -23.19 1.83 -5.16
CA PHE A 80 -22.13 0.96 -5.66
C PHE A 80 -21.39 1.53 -6.88
N GLY A 81 -22.08 2.27 -7.75
CA GLY A 81 -21.45 2.94 -8.89
C GLY A 81 -20.45 4.00 -8.44
N SER A 82 -20.86 4.90 -7.54
CA SER A 82 -19.94 5.89 -6.97
C SER A 82 -18.83 5.24 -6.17
N ALA A 83 -19.12 4.19 -5.41
CA ALA A 83 -18.11 3.45 -4.66
C ALA A 83 -17.04 2.85 -5.59
N ALA A 84 -17.45 2.19 -6.68
CA ALA A 84 -16.52 1.62 -7.66
C ALA A 84 -15.60 2.70 -8.25
N GLN A 85 -16.16 3.84 -8.66
CA GLN A 85 -15.38 4.95 -9.23
C GLN A 85 -14.40 5.56 -8.21
N ILE A 86 -14.87 5.86 -7.00
CA ILE A 86 -14.02 6.48 -5.96
C ILE A 86 -12.85 5.56 -5.57
N LEU A 87 -13.10 4.25 -5.49
CA LEU A 87 -12.07 3.27 -5.18
C LEU A 87 -11.08 3.11 -6.34
N ASP A 88 -11.55 3.19 -7.59
CA ASP A 88 -10.71 3.23 -8.78
C ASP A 88 -9.78 4.45 -8.79
N ASP A 89 -10.31 5.63 -8.48
CA ASP A 89 -9.51 6.86 -8.34
C ASP A 89 -8.42 6.70 -7.26
N GLY A 90 -8.76 6.05 -6.14
CA GLY A 90 -7.81 5.72 -5.08
C GLY A 90 -6.68 4.79 -5.54
N LEU A 91 -7.02 3.76 -6.31
CA LEU A 91 -6.05 2.85 -6.93
C LEU A 91 -5.16 3.58 -7.93
N GLY A 92 -5.73 4.49 -8.73
CA GLY A 92 -4.97 5.33 -9.66
C GLY A 92 -4.03 6.31 -8.97
N ILE A 93 -4.42 6.88 -7.83
CA ILE A 93 -3.55 7.76 -7.02
C ILE A 93 -2.34 6.98 -6.48
N LEU A 94 -2.57 5.77 -5.99
CA LEU A 94 -1.51 4.92 -5.45
C LEU A 94 -0.59 4.38 -6.57
N GLY A 95 -1.18 4.02 -7.72
CA GLY A 95 -0.48 3.48 -8.87
C GLY A 95 0.40 2.29 -8.48
N ASP A 96 1.64 2.30 -8.95
CA ASP A 96 2.67 1.31 -8.63
C ASP A 96 3.54 1.71 -7.43
N ALA A 97 3.21 2.80 -6.75
CA ALA A 97 4.01 3.31 -5.63
C ALA A 97 3.99 2.38 -4.42
N TYR A 98 3.11 1.39 -4.33
CA TYR A 98 3.12 0.41 -3.25
C TYR A 98 4.12 -0.74 -3.46
N LEU A 99 4.64 -0.91 -4.69
CA LEU A 99 5.54 -2.00 -5.02
C LEU A 99 6.89 -1.83 -4.31
N TYR A 100 7.44 -2.94 -3.85
CA TYR A 100 8.80 -3.05 -3.31
C TYR A 100 9.36 -4.44 -3.59
N GLU A 101 10.68 -4.58 -3.51
CA GLU A 101 11.37 -5.84 -3.77
C GLU A 101 10.94 -6.93 -2.79
N GLY A 102 10.56 -8.10 -3.32
CA GLY A 102 10.08 -9.23 -2.51
C GLY A 102 8.59 -9.20 -2.16
N LEU A 103 7.85 -8.17 -2.58
CA LEU A 103 6.38 -8.19 -2.48
C LEU A 103 5.79 -9.20 -3.48
N VAL A 104 5.02 -10.16 -2.98
CA VAL A 104 4.20 -11.05 -3.82
C VAL A 104 2.80 -10.45 -3.91
N ASP A 105 2.44 -9.94 -5.08
CA ASP A 105 1.17 -9.24 -5.29
C ASP A 105 0.21 -10.06 -6.18
N ASP A 106 -0.94 -10.45 -5.62
CA ASP A 106 -2.02 -11.13 -6.32
C ASP A 106 -3.17 -10.18 -6.72
N THR A 107 -3.05 -8.89 -6.40
CA THR A 107 -4.14 -7.93 -6.55
C THR A 107 -4.44 -7.56 -7.99
N GLY A 108 -3.46 -7.68 -8.90
CA GLY A 108 -3.66 -7.42 -10.32
C GLY A 108 -4.77 -8.27 -10.93
N MET A 109 -4.82 -9.57 -10.62
CA MET A 109 -5.87 -10.47 -11.12
C MET A 109 -7.25 -10.13 -10.52
N LYS A 110 -7.29 -9.65 -9.28
CA LYS A 110 -8.54 -9.21 -8.62
C LYS A 110 -9.11 -7.96 -9.29
N LEU A 111 -8.26 -7.05 -9.77
CA LEU A 111 -8.71 -5.86 -10.51
C LEU A 111 -9.31 -6.22 -11.87
N VAL A 112 -8.68 -7.14 -12.61
CA VAL A 112 -9.25 -7.66 -13.87
C VAL A 112 -10.64 -8.27 -13.63
N LEU A 113 -10.79 -9.06 -12.56
CA LEU A 113 -12.11 -9.59 -12.19
C LEU A 113 -13.11 -8.48 -11.82
N ALA A 114 -12.67 -7.45 -11.10
CA ALA A 114 -13.52 -6.32 -10.74
C ALA A 114 -14.01 -5.55 -11.98
N GLU A 115 -13.14 -5.30 -12.97
CA GLU A 115 -13.51 -4.68 -14.25
C GLU A 115 -14.50 -5.53 -15.04
N VAL A 116 -14.32 -6.85 -15.05
CA VAL A 116 -15.28 -7.78 -15.67
C VAL A 116 -16.64 -7.68 -14.98
N GLU A 117 -16.70 -7.65 -13.64
CA GLU A 117 -17.96 -7.46 -12.93
C GLU A 117 -18.59 -6.08 -13.18
N GLU A 118 -17.78 -5.03 -13.27
CA GLU A 118 -18.25 -3.68 -13.61
C GLU A 118 -18.89 -3.64 -15.02
N SER A 119 -18.25 -4.28 -16.00
CA SER A 119 -18.77 -4.38 -17.38
C SER A 119 -20.11 -5.13 -17.49
N LYS A 120 -20.39 -6.03 -16.53
CA LYS A 120 -21.66 -6.75 -16.41
C LYS A 120 -22.73 -5.93 -15.67
N GLY A 121 -22.40 -4.75 -15.17
CA GLY A 121 -23.26 -3.94 -14.30
C GLY A 121 -23.32 -4.43 -12.85
N ALA A 122 -22.47 -5.38 -12.45
CA ALA A 122 -22.40 -5.91 -11.09
C ALA A 122 -21.54 -5.00 -10.19
N PHE A 123 -21.93 -3.72 -10.09
CA PHE A 123 -21.16 -2.68 -9.40
C PHE A 123 -20.87 -2.99 -7.92
N GLU A 124 -21.77 -3.69 -7.22
CA GLU A 124 -21.54 -4.09 -5.84
C GLU A 124 -20.32 -5.01 -5.70
N ALA A 125 -20.22 -6.03 -6.57
CA ALA A 125 -19.12 -6.98 -6.56
C ALA A 125 -17.81 -6.28 -6.95
N ALA A 126 -17.85 -5.46 -8.01
CA ALA A 126 -16.72 -4.67 -8.46
C ALA A 126 -16.19 -3.74 -7.35
N ALA A 127 -17.06 -2.94 -6.74
CA ALA A 127 -16.68 -2.00 -5.68
C ALA A 127 -16.09 -2.72 -4.45
N LYS A 128 -16.68 -3.85 -4.03
CA LYS A 128 -16.13 -4.66 -2.93
C LYS A 128 -14.74 -5.21 -3.24
N MET A 129 -14.50 -5.66 -4.48
CA MET A 129 -13.18 -6.14 -4.90
C MET A 129 -12.16 -5.01 -4.95
N LYS A 130 -12.49 -3.88 -5.59
CA LYS A 130 -11.62 -2.68 -5.65
C LYS A 130 -11.28 -2.18 -4.24
N GLY A 131 -12.24 -2.19 -3.31
CA GLY A 131 -12.02 -1.80 -1.92
C GLY A 131 -10.98 -2.68 -1.22
N ARG A 132 -11.11 -4.00 -1.32
CA ARG A 132 -10.14 -4.95 -0.75
C ARG A 132 -8.75 -4.81 -1.37
N VAL A 133 -8.67 -4.57 -2.68
CA VAL A 133 -7.39 -4.36 -3.36
C VAL A 133 -6.73 -3.06 -2.87
N LEU A 134 -7.48 -1.96 -2.80
CA LEU A 134 -6.95 -0.67 -2.35
C LEU A 134 -6.45 -0.75 -0.90
N ASP A 135 -7.21 -1.40 -0.01
CA ASP A 135 -6.83 -1.63 1.39
C ASP A 135 -5.51 -2.42 1.48
N SER A 136 -5.41 -3.55 0.77
CA SER A 136 -4.20 -4.37 0.73
C SER A 136 -2.97 -3.60 0.22
N ARG A 137 -3.14 -2.78 -0.81
CA ARG A 137 -2.04 -1.97 -1.37
C ARG A 137 -1.66 -0.80 -0.46
N LEU A 138 -2.61 -0.19 0.24
CA LEU A 138 -2.34 0.83 1.25
C LEU A 138 -1.51 0.26 2.41
N ILE A 139 -1.85 -0.95 2.88
CA ILE A 139 -1.07 -1.64 3.92
C ILE A 139 0.37 -1.89 3.45
N ALA A 140 0.55 -2.42 2.23
CA ALA A 140 1.87 -2.66 1.65
C ALA A 140 2.68 -1.36 1.49
N PHE A 141 2.04 -0.29 1.00
CA PHE A 141 2.69 1.00 0.82
C PHE A 141 3.12 1.63 2.16
N HIS A 142 2.27 1.55 3.18
CA HIS A 142 2.59 2.05 4.51
C HIS A 142 3.75 1.26 5.16
N ALA A 143 3.80 -0.06 4.98
CA ALA A 143 4.93 -0.87 5.42
C ALA A 143 6.24 -0.45 4.73
N ARG A 144 6.18 -0.18 3.42
CA ARG A 144 7.33 0.30 2.64
C ARG A 144 7.87 1.63 3.15
N ILE A 145 7.00 2.64 3.32
CA ILE A 145 7.40 3.97 3.80
C ILE A 145 8.08 3.84 5.17
N ARG A 146 7.50 3.07 6.11
CA ARG A 146 8.08 2.86 7.44
C ARG A 146 9.43 2.14 7.44
N CYS A 147 9.65 1.19 6.53
CA CYS A 147 10.95 0.54 6.44
C CYS A 147 12.05 1.44 5.83
N ASN A 148 11.67 2.42 5.01
CA ASN A 148 12.59 3.42 4.48
C ASN A 148 13.00 4.46 5.55
N GLU A 149 12.20 4.63 6.61
CA GLU A 149 12.49 5.53 7.73
C GLU A 149 13.46 4.95 8.78
N LYS A 150 14.04 3.74 8.55
CA LYS A 150 14.92 3.10 9.54
C LYS A 150 16.01 4.08 10.01
N PRO A 151 16.19 4.21 11.35
CA PRO A 151 16.97 5.29 11.95
C PRO A 151 18.44 5.18 11.55
N SER A 152 19.05 6.33 11.28
CA SER A 152 20.50 6.47 11.34
C SER A 152 20.96 5.92 12.68
N VAL A 153 21.66 4.78 12.66
CA VAL A 153 22.34 4.28 13.84
C VAL A 153 23.45 5.29 14.13
N GLU A 154 23.22 6.14 15.14
CA GLU A 154 24.26 7.01 15.73
C GLU A 154 25.33 6.19 16.46
#